data_AF-A0A6F8SS32-F1
#
_entry.id   AF-A0A6F8SS32-F1
#
_cell.length_a   1.000
_cell.length_b   1.000
_cell.length_c   1.000
_cell.angle_alpha   90.00
_cell.angle_beta   90.00
_cell.angle_gamma   90.00
#
_symmetry.space_group_name_H-M   'P 1'
#
loop_
_entity.id
_entity.type
_entity.pdbx_description
1 polymer ?
#
loop_
_entity_poly.entity_id
_entity_poly.type
_entity_poly.pdbx_seq_one_letter_code
_entity_poly.pdbx_strand_id
1 'polypeptide(L)'
;MLVSFKRRGNATHIQSLRRAADVESMVSALPDVARIIDLVRERNDTIRQSSNSPAFLFVYESLSRKNAGKMGRLAQHTLTRGIKAFLDRHQITDADGKPLRLNVMRLRKTFENHLFTLSGQDPS
;
A
#
# COMPACT_ATOMS: atom_id res chain seq x y z
N MET A 1 -42.72 39.92 0.56
CA MET A 1 -42.90 38.51 0.99
C MET A 1 -41.72 37.70 0.49
N LEU A 2 -41.00 37.02 1.40
CA LEU A 2 -39.88 36.13 1.06
C LEU A 2 -40.44 34.72 0.82
N VAL A 3 -40.30 34.21 -0.40
CA VAL A 3 -40.65 32.83 -0.75
C VAL A 3 -39.35 32.04 -0.84
N SER A 4 -39.17 31.09 0.08
CA SER A 4 -38.01 30.19 0.14
C SER A 4 -38.28 28.93 -0.69
N PHE A 5 -37.50 28.70 -1.75
CA PHE A 5 -37.49 27.44 -2.49
C PHE A 5 -36.48 26.47 -1.88
N LYS A 6 -37.02 25.40 -1.30
CA LYS A 6 -36.33 24.28 -0.65
C LYS A 6 -35.49 23.46 -1.65
N ARG A 7 -34.15 23.50 -1.56
CA ARG A 7 -33.26 22.53 -2.22
C ARG A 7 -33.27 21.20 -1.45
N ARG A 8 -34.04 20.22 -1.91
CA ARG A 8 -33.85 18.79 -1.58
C ARG A 8 -33.52 18.05 -2.87
N GLY A 9 -32.26 17.65 -3.06
CA GLY A 9 -31.85 16.89 -4.25
C GLY A 9 -30.36 16.55 -4.43
N ASN A 10 -29.45 16.97 -3.55
CA ASN A 10 -27.99 16.79 -3.79
C ASN A 10 -27.32 15.62 -3.06
N ALA A 11 -28.00 14.91 -2.15
CA ALA A 11 -27.34 13.86 -1.36
C ALA A 11 -27.09 12.57 -2.16
N THR A 12 -28.09 12.11 -2.92
CA THR A 12 -28.01 10.83 -3.64
C THR A 12 -27.02 10.91 -4.81
N HIS A 13 -27.03 11.99 -5.58
CA HIS A 13 -26.16 12.17 -6.74
C HIS A 13 -24.67 12.30 -6.37
N ILE A 14 -24.37 13.00 -5.27
CA ILE A 14 -23.00 13.12 -4.74
C ILE A 14 -22.50 11.79 -4.19
N GLN A 15 -23.37 10.98 -3.59
CA GLN A 15 -22.99 9.67 -3.06
C GLN A 15 -22.75 8.65 -4.18
N SER A 16 -23.56 8.66 -5.25
CA SER A 16 -23.37 7.79 -6.41
C SER A 16 -22.10 8.15 -7.20
N LEU A 17 -21.80 9.44 -7.39
CA LEU A 17 -20.54 9.90 -8.02
C LEU A 17 -19.31 9.49 -7.20
N ARG A 18 -19.37 9.61 -5.87
CA ARG A 18 -18.27 9.15 -4.99
C ARG A 18 -18.06 7.64 -5.08
N ARG A 19 -19.14 6.87 -5.03
CA ARG A 19 -19.06 5.40 -5.10
C ARG A 19 -18.54 4.93 -6.46
N ALA A 20 -18.94 5.59 -7.55
CA ALA A 20 -18.41 5.31 -8.89
C ALA A 20 -16.91 5.63 -8.99
N ALA A 21 -16.47 6.79 -8.50
CA ALA A 21 -15.07 7.17 -8.46
C ALA A 21 -14.22 6.24 -7.58
N ASP A 22 -14.75 5.81 -6.43
CA ASP A 22 -14.09 4.83 -5.56
C ASP A 22 -13.94 3.47 -6.25
N VAL A 23 -14.98 3.01 -6.96
CA VAL A 23 -14.94 1.75 -7.73
C VAL A 23 -13.94 1.83 -8.88
N GLU A 24 -13.94 2.92 -9.66
CA GLU A 24 -13.05 3.09 -10.81
C GLU A 24 -11.57 3.21 -10.37
N SER A 25 -11.31 3.94 -9.28
CA SER A 25 -9.98 4.01 -8.63
C SER A 25 -9.51 2.65 -8.13
N MET A 26 -10.42 1.88 -7.51
CA MET A 26 -10.12 0.54 -7.01
C MET A 26 -9.78 -0.43 -8.15
N VAL A 27 -10.54 -0.41 -9.25
CA VAL A 27 -10.28 -1.24 -10.45
C VAL A 27 -8.90 -0.92 -11.05
N SER A 28 -8.51 0.35 -11.12
CA SER A 28 -7.18 0.71 -11.63
C SER A 28 -6.03 0.31 -10.69
N ALA A 29 -6.28 0.22 -9.38
CA ALA A 29 -5.25 -0.13 -8.40
C ALA A 29 -5.00 -1.64 -8.29
N LEU A 30 -5.96 -2.50 -8.64
CA LEU A 30 -5.83 -3.97 -8.56
C LEU A 30 -4.75 -4.54 -9.50
N PRO A 31 -4.70 -4.17 -10.80
CA PRO A 31 -3.58 -4.55 -11.68
C PRO A 31 -2.21 -4.09 -11.15
N ASP A 32 -2.16 -2.95 -10.47
CA ASP A 32 -0.90 -2.42 -9.93
C ASP A 32 -0.41 -3.22 -8.72
N VAL A 33 -1.31 -3.64 -7.83
CA VAL A 33 -0.94 -4.48 -6.66
C VAL A 33 -0.45 -5.86 -7.08
N ALA A 34 -1.13 -6.52 -8.02
CA ALA A 34 -0.69 -7.83 -8.53
C ALA A 34 0.72 -7.73 -9.16
N ARG A 35 0.94 -6.70 -9.98
CA ARG A 35 2.25 -6.42 -10.59
C ARG A 35 3.33 -6.14 -9.54
N ILE A 36 3.01 -5.42 -8.46
CA ILE A 36 3.96 -5.20 -7.35
C ILE A 36 4.31 -6.53 -6.67
N ILE A 37 3.35 -7.41 -6.43
CA ILE A 37 3.61 -8.73 -5.82
C ILE A 37 4.52 -9.57 -6.72
N ASP A 38 4.27 -9.59 -8.03
CA ASP A 38 5.08 -10.33 -8.99
C ASP A 38 6.51 -9.78 -9.06
N LEU A 39 6.65 -8.45 -9.10
CA LEU A 39 7.95 -7.78 -9.06
C LEU A 39 8.74 -8.11 -7.79
N VAL A 40 8.08 -8.14 -6.63
CA VAL A 40 8.73 -8.52 -5.37
C VAL A 40 9.12 -10.00 -5.40
N ARG A 41 8.25 -10.87 -5.94
CA ARG A 41 8.52 -12.31 -6.07
C ARG A 41 9.76 -12.56 -6.92
N GLU A 42 9.83 -11.95 -8.10
CA GLU A 42 10.95 -12.05 -9.03
C GLU A 42 12.26 -11.55 -8.39
N ARG A 43 12.24 -10.34 -7.83
CA ARG A 43 13.43 -9.72 -7.23
C ARG A 43 13.97 -10.48 -6.03
N ASN A 44 13.09 -11.09 -5.26
CA ASN A 44 13.47 -11.80 -4.05
C ASN A 44 13.69 -13.29 -4.29
N ASP A 45 13.53 -13.82 -5.51
CA ASP A 45 13.54 -15.28 -5.75
C ASP A 45 14.83 -15.95 -5.27
N THR A 46 15.99 -15.46 -5.73
CA THR A 46 17.32 -15.96 -5.33
C THR A 46 17.54 -15.93 -3.82
N ILE A 47 17.18 -14.81 -3.19
CA ILE A 47 17.35 -14.62 -1.74
C ILE A 47 16.40 -15.54 -0.97
N ARG A 48 15.16 -15.71 -1.44
CA ARG A 48 14.16 -16.58 -0.81
C ARG A 48 14.60 -18.03 -0.84
N GLN A 49 15.03 -18.52 -2.00
CA GLN A 49 15.51 -19.91 -2.18
C GLN A 49 16.73 -20.20 -1.31
N SER A 50 17.60 -19.21 -1.11
CA SER A 50 18.83 -19.34 -0.33
C SER A 50 18.62 -19.11 1.18
N SER A 51 17.40 -18.76 1.61
CA SER A 51 17.08 -18.44 3.01
C SER A 51 16.40 -19.59 3.74
N ASN A 52 16.40 -19.52 5.07
CA ASN A 52 15.60 -20.43 5.92
C ASN A 52 14.09 -20.09 5.92
N SER A 53 13.61 -19.29 4.98
CA SER A 53 12.24 -18.77 4.95
C SER A 53 11.69 -18.61 3.53
N PRO A 54 11.79 -19.65 2.66
CA PRO A 54 11.42 -19.54 1.25
C PRO A 54 9.92 -19.25 1.05
N ALA A 55 9.05 -19.63 1.98
CA ALA A 55 7.62 -19.34 1.92
C ALA A 55 7.28 -17.85 2.10
N PHE A 56 8.20 -17.03 2.60
CA PHE A 56 7.96 -15.61 2.82
C PHE A 56 8.31 -14.81 1.58
N LEU A 57 7.46 -13.83 1.23
CA LEU A 57 7.68 -12.96 0.06
C LEU A 57 8.76 -11.89 0.33
N PHE A 58 8.79 -11.34 1.54
CA PHE A 58 9.73 -10.29 1.94
C PHE A 58 10.88 -10.86 2.76
N VAL A 59 11.89 -11.36 2.04
CA VAL A 59 13.17 -11.80 2.59
C VAL A 59 14.26 -10.93 1.99
N TYR A 60 15.28 -10.60 2.78
CA TYR A 60 16.39 -9.76 2.34
C TYR A 60 17.71 -10.25 2.90
N GLU A 61 18.80 -9.92 2.21
CA GLU A 61 20.15 -10.06 2.74
C GLU A 61 20.52 -8.78 3.50
N SER A 62 20.91 -8.93 4.77
CA SER A 62 21.32 -7.77 5.57
C SER A 62 22.67 -7.24 5.10
N LEU A 63 22.71 -5.94 4.79
CA LEU A 63 23.94 -5.19 4.51
C LEU A 63 24.53 -4.51 5.77
N SER A 64 23.93 -4.75 6.94
CA SER A 64 24.41 -4.14 8.18
C SER A 64 25.74 -4.77 8.62
N ARG A 65 26.68 -3.97 9.13
CA ARG A 65 28.00 -4.47 9.58
C ARG A 65 27.91 -5.68 10.53
N LYS A 66 26.93 -5.70 11.44
CA LYS A 66 26.77 -6.76 12.44
C LYS A 66 26.16 -8.06 11.89
N ASN A 67 25.42 -7.99 10.78
CA ASN A 67 24.68 -9.11 10.21
C ASN A 67 24.89 -9.19 8.70
N ALA A 68 26.07 -8.81 8.21
CA ALA A 68 26.38 -8.81 6.78
C ALA A 68 26.22 -10.23 6.22
N GLY A 69 25.55 -10.37 5.08
CA GLY A 69 25.34 -11.67 4.44
C GLY A 69 24.23 -12.53 5.05
N LYS A 70 23.65 -12.13 6.20
CA LYS A 70 22.57 -12.91 6.81
C LYS A 70 21.26 -12.64 6.10
N MET A 71 20.62 -13.71 5.64
CA MET A 71 19.26 -13.66 5.10
C MET A 71 18.25 -13.66 6.23
N GLY A 72 17.31 -12.73 6.19
CA GLY A 72 16.30 -12.56 7.22
C GLY A 72 14.96 -12.15 6.67
N ARG A 73 13.90 -12.48 7.41
CA ARG A 73 12.55 -11.98 7.14
C ARG A 73 12.50 -10.48 7.44
N LEU A 74 11.79 -9.73 6.60
CA LEU A 74 11.56 -8.32 6.86
C LEU A 74 10.73 -8.12 8.12
N ALA A 75 11.34 -7.56 9.16
CA ALA A 75 10.67 -7.23 10.42
C ALA A 75 10.10 -5.80 10.38
N GLN A 76 9.06 -5.55 11.19
CA GLN A 76 8.39 -4.25 11.24
C GLN A 76 9.36 -3.09 11.52
N HIS A 77 10.29 -3.25 12.46
CA HIS A 77 11.26 -2.21 12.80
C HIS A 77 12.22 -1.91 11.63
N THR A 78 12.64 -2.95 10.89
CA THR A 78 13.47 -2.81 9.69
C THR A 78 12.72 -2.08 8.59
N LEU A 79 11.45 -2.44 8.36
CA LEU A 79 10.59 -1.76 7.40
C LEU A 79 10.41 -0.27 7.76
N THR A 80 10.09 0.05 9.01
CA THR A 80 9.95 1.44 9.47
C THR A 80 11.24 2.24 9.24
N ARG A 81 12.41 1.66 9.56
CA ARG A 81 13.70 2.30 9.31
C ARG A 81 13.96 2.49 7.82
N GLY A 82 13.68 1.48 7.00
CA GLY A 82 13.85 1.53 5.55
C GLY A 82 12.97 2.58 4.89
N ILE A 83 11.70 2.66 5.29
CA ILE A 83 10.77 3.71 4.83
C ILE A 83 11.33 5.08 5.15
N LYS A 84 11.76 5.32 6.39
CA LYS A 84 12.35 6.61 6.77
C LYS A 84 13.56 6.95 5.91
N ALA A 85 14.51 6.01 5.77
CA ALA A 85 15.71 6.21 4.98
C ALA A 85 15.40 6.49 3.49
N PHE A 86 14.37 5.84 2.93
CA PHE A 86 13.92 6.06 1.57
C PHE A 86 13.33 7.47 1.39
N LEU A 87 12.45 7.89 2.30
CA LEU A 87 11.85 9.22 2.29
C LEU A 87 12.91 10.31 2.42
N ASP A 88 13.84 10.15 3.36
CA ASP A 88 14.95 11.09 3.59
C ASP A 88 15.86 11.18 2.35
N ARG A 89 16.21 10.04 1.74
CA ARG A 89 17.08 9.97 0.56
C ARG A 89 16.48 10.65 -0.68
N HIS A 90 15.18 10.51 -0.87
CA HIS A 90 14.47 11.02 -2.04
C HIS A 90 13.74 12.35 -1.77
N GLN A 91 13.87 12.90 -0.56
CA GLN A 91 13.21 14.14 -0.14
C GLN A 91 11.71 14.14 -0.45
N ILE A 92 11.06 13.00 -0.24
CA ILE A 92 9.63 12.84 -0.56
C ILE A 92 8.82 13.62 0.49
N THR A 93 8.13 14.65 0.03
CA THR A 93 7.32 15.54 0.87
C THR A 93 5.82 15.34 0.61
N ASP A 94 5.01 15.75 1.58
CA ASP A 94 3.57 15.91 1.42
C ASP A 94 3.23 17.23 0.72
N ALA A 95 1.94 17.49 0.53
CA ALA A 95 1.44 18.70 -0.12
C ALA A 95 1.82 20.00 0.60
N ASP A 96 2.21 19.93 1.88
CA ASP A 96 2.63 21.07 2.69
C ASP A 96 4.18 21.21 2.74
N GLY A 97 4.91 20.40 1.96
CA GLY A 97 6.37 20.41 1.91
C GLY A 97 7.05 19.73 3.10
N LYS A 98 6.31 19.01 3.97
CA LYS A 98 6.89 18.27 5.09
C LYS A 98 7.24 16.85 4.67
N PRO A 99 8.22 16.17 5.31
CA PRO A 99 8.53 14.78 4.99
C PRO A 99 7.28 13.90 5.10
N LEU A 100 6.99 13.14 4.04
CA LEU A 100 5.77 12.35 3.94
C LEU A 100 5.68 11.35 5.10
N ARG A 101 4.67 11.49 5.97
CA ARG A 101 4.46 10.55 7.08
C ARG A 101 3.62 9.35 6.65
N LEU A 102 4.29 8.30 6.19
CA LEU A 102 3.64 7.03 5.86
C LEU A 102 3.18 6.29 7.13
N ASN A 103 1.89 6.02 7.22
CA ASN A 103 1.33 5.16 8.26
C ASN A 103 1.23 3.72 7.73
N VAL A 104 2.10 2.84 8.19
CA VAL A 104 2.14 1.42 7.76
C VAL A 104 0.81 0.71 8.03
N MET A 105 0.08 1.05 9.09
CA MET A 105 -1.25 0.48 9.35
C MET A 105 -2.29 0.92 8.32
N ARG A 106 -2.21 2.16 7.82
CA ARG A 106 -3.08 2.62 6.73
C ARG A 106 -2.73 1.93 5.42
N LEU A 107 -1.44 1.81 5.10
CA LEU A 107 -0.98 1.05 3.92
C LEU A 107 -1.44 -0.40 3.99
N ARG A 108 -1.33 -1.03 5.17
CA ARG A 108 -1.78 -2.39 5.42
C ARG A 108 -3.29 -2.55 5.17
N LYS A 109 -4.11 -1.65 5.72
CA LYS A 109 -5.56 -1.69 5.52
C LYS A 109 -5.95 -1.55 4.05
N THR A 110 -5.33 -0.60 3.34
CA THR A 110 -5.55 -0.44 1.89
C THR A 110 -5.11 -1.68 1.12
N PHE A 111 -3.94 -2.23 1.45
CA PHE A 111 -3.41 -3.43 0.80
C PHE A 111 -4.27 -4.68 1.08
N GLU A 112 -4.72 -4.87 2.32
CA GLU A 112 -5.64 -5.95 2.71
C GLU A 112 -6.97 -5.83 1.98
N ASN A 113 -7.54 -4.63 1.88
CA ASN A 113 -8.74 -4.37 1.09
C ASN A 113 -8.52 -4.76 -0.39
N HIS A 114 -7.39 -4.37 -0.98
CA HIS A 114 -7.09 -4.70 -2.39
C HIS A 114 -6.87 -6.20 -2.58
N LEU A 115 -6.22 -6.88 -1.62
CA LEU A 115 -6.00 -8.32 -1.67
C LEU A 115 -7.29 -9.12 -1.50
N PHE A 116 -8.20 -8.65 -0.63
CA PHE A 116 -9.54 -9.22 -0.47
C PHE A 116 -10.37 -9.08 -1.76
N THR A 117 -10.28 -7.93 -2.43
CA THR A 117 -10.90 -7.77 -3.75
C THR A 117 -10.25 -8.68 -4.81
N LEU A 118 -8.93 -8.85 -4.79
CA LEU A 118 -8.21 -9.79 -5.66
C LEU A 118 -8.61 -11.26 -5.43
N SER A 119 -9.02 -11.63 -4.22
CA SER A 119 -9.43 -13.00 -3.90
C SER A 119 -10.88 -13.33 -4.30
N GLY A 120 -11.60 -12.38 -4.90
CA GLY A 120 -12.95 -12.59 -5.45
C GLY A 120 -14.07 -12.60 -4.41
N GLN A 121 -13.84 -12.07 -3.20
CA GLN A 121 -14.88 -12.01 -2.17
C GLN A 121 -15.72 -10.74 -2.33
N ASP A 122 -16.83 -10.91 -3.05
CA ASP A 122 -17.90 -9.91 -3.17
C ASP A 122 -18.51 -9.64 -1.78
N PRO A 123 -18.68 -8.39 -1.33
CA PRO A 123 -19.51 -8.11 -0.17
C PRO A 123 -20.98 -8.29 -0.60
N SER A 124 -21.54 -9.45 -0.27
CA SER A 124 -22.98 -9.72 -0.28
C SER A 124 -23.77 -8.65 0.49
#